data_AF-A0A4Y9NFA9-F1
#
_entry.id   AF-A0A4Y9NFA9-F1
#
_cell.length_a   1.000
_cell.length_b   1.000
_cell.length_c   1.000
_cell.angle_alpha   90.00
_cell.angle_beta   90.00
_cell.angle_gamma   90.00
#
_symmetry.space_group_name_H-M   'P 1'
#
loop_
_entity.id
_entity.type
_entity.pdbx_description
1 polymer ?
#
loop_
_entity_poly.entity_id
_entity_poly.type
_entity_poly.pdbx_seq_one_letter_code
_entity_poly.pdbx_strand_id
1 'polypeptide(L)'
;MDNSQAAYEYYLSQGLEPHQAAGIVGNLQGESGRNLDPYAISKGDGRDGSDSIGIAQWNGTRAQALKEYAASKGVPWTDLNIQLDFLHQELKGSEKSAYQRLIAAQTPEEASRAMLAYERPKDWNKPGSYGDRARYAAATFAKYGGGGAPTQPSAPLSLAPPQPNQPPPAPPLNAQATPPIFAGASRGGVGAMPAQEVAQAAPIFFAPRRAPNLSKLQAALAPVSRGFLVNRG
;
A
#
# COMPACT_ATOMS: atom_id res chain seq x y z
N MET A 1 -4.75 12.45 -13.89
CA MET A 1 -3.97 11.91 -12.76
C MET A 1 -3.44 10.55 -13.15
N ASP A 2 -2.14 10.32 -12.95
CA ASP A 2 -1.53 9.00 -13.13
C ASP A 2 -1.76 8.14 -11.87
N ASN A 3 -1.65 6.81 -11.95
CA ASN A 3 -1.97 5.93 -10.81
C ASN A 3 -1.00 6.12 -9.64
N SER A 4 0.26 6.46 -9.93
CA SER A 4 1.26 6.76 -8.90
C SER A 4 0.88 7.99 -8.08
N GLN A 5 0.37 9.03 -8.71
CA GLN A 5 -0.19 10.21 -8.04
C GLN A 5 -1.44 9.83 -7.24
N ALA A 6 -2.34 9.03 -7.81
CA ALA A 6 -3.55 8.57 -7.11
C ALA A 6 -3.22 7.80 -5.83
N ALA A 7 -2.24 6.90 -5.90
CA ALA A 7 -1.77 6.13 -4.75
C ALA A 7 -1.11 7.03 -3.70
N TYR A 8 -0.28 7.98 -4.14
CA TYR A 8 0.35 8.95 -3.27
C TYR A 8 -0.69 9.76 -2.47
N GLU A 9 -1.65 10.36 -3.17
CA GLU A 9 -2.74 11.13 -2.56
C GLU A 9 -3.63 10.27 -1.65
N TYR A 10 -3.89 9.02 -2.03
CA TYR A 10 -4.61 8.07 -1.18
C TYR A 10 -3.89 7.89 0.16
N TYR A 11 -2.59 7.58 0.17
CA TYR A 11 -1.88 7.37 1.44
C TYR A 11 -1.75 8.63 2.29
N LEU A 12 -1.63 9.81 1.67
CA LEU A 12 -1.76 11.08 2.40
C LEU A 12 -3.13 11.21 3.08
N SER A 13 -4.21 10.86 2.37
CA SER A 13 -5.57 10.89 2.94
C SER A 13 -5.76 9.89 4.08
N GLN A 14 -4.92 8.85 4.16
CA GLN A 14 -4.89 7.89 5.26
C GLN A 14 -4.03 8.36 6.46
N GLY A 15 -3.49 9.59 6.40
CA GLY A 15 -2.70 10.19 7.47
C GLY A 15 -1.21 9.84 7.46
N LEU A 16 -0.68 9.35 6.33
CA LEU A 16 0.76 9.15 6.17
C LEU A 16 1.43 10.45 5.77
N GLU A 17 2.66 10.63 6.23
CA GLU A 17 3.49 11.77 5.83
C GLU A 17 3.92 11.66 4.35
N PRO A 18 4.21 12.80 3.69
CA PRO A 18 4.67 12.85 2.29
C PRO A 18 5.79 11.87 1.94
N HIS A 19 6.82 11.70 2.77
CA HIS A 19 7.91 10.77 2.52
C HIS A 19 7.51 9.30 2.73
N GLN A 20 6.59 9.03 3.64
CA GLN A 20 6.05 7.68 3.90
C GLN A 20 5.19 7.21 2.73
N ALA A 21 4.27 8.05 2.26
CA ALA A 21 3.46 7.80 1.07
C ALA A 21 4.33 7.55 -0.17
N ALA A 22 5.39 8.35 -0.34
CA ALA A 22 6.36 8.15 -1.41
C ALA A 22 7.12 6.82 -1.31
N GLY A 23 7.48 6.38 -0.09
CA GLY A 23 8.12 5.09 0.16
C GLY A 23 7.26 3.89 -0.26
N ILE A 24 5.95 3.94 0.00
CA ILE A 24 4.99 2.94 -0.47
C ILE A 24 4.96 2.93 -2.00
N VAL A 25 4.66 4.07 -2.61
CA VAL A 25 4.51 4.17 -4.07
C VAL A 25 5.79 3.75 -4.79
N GLY A 26 6.97 4.10 -4.28
CA GLY A 26 8.24 3.70 -4.86
C GLY A 26 8.47 2.18 -4.87
N ASN A 27 7.96 1.46 -3.85
CA ASN A 27 8.01 -0.01 -3.87
C ASN A 27 7.04 -0.61 -4.87
N LEU A 28 5.80 -0.13 -4.87
CA LEU A 28 4.78 -0.58 -5.81
C LEU A 28 5.19 -0.36 -7.27
N GLN A 29 5.93 0.71 -7.56
CA GLN A 29 6.50 0.95 -8.89
C GLN A 29 7.51 -0.12 -9.30
N GLY A 30 8.24 -0.69 -8.33
CA GLY A 30 9.15 -1.81 -8.57
C GLY A 30 8.44 -3.14 -8.80
N GLU A 31 7.20 -3.30 -8.33
CA GLU A 31 6.41 -4.52 -8.48
C GLU A 31 5.55 -4.53 -9.75
N SER A 32 4.91 -3.40 -10.07
CA SER A 32 3.88 -3.32 -11.12
C SER A 32 4.15 -2.22 -12.16
N GLY A 33 5.38 -1.71 -12.19
CA GLY A 33 5.84 -0.70 -13.14
C GLY A 33 5.54 0.74 -12.70
N ARG A 34 6.13 1.70 -13.43
CA ARG A 34 6.16 3.14 -13.05
C ARG A 34 4.80 3.81 -12.82
N ASN A 35 3.74 3.25 -13.39
CA ASN A 35 2.37 3.76 -13.26
C ASN A 35 1.44 2.76 -12.56
N LEU A 36 1.97 1.93 -11.66
CA LEU A 36 1.21 1.00 -10.81
C LEU A 36 0.10 0.26 -11.57
N ASP A 37 0.47 -0.74 -12.37
CA ASP A 37 -0.52 -1.51 -13.14
C ASP A 37 -1.37 -2.39 -12.21
N PRO A 38 -2.67 -2.08 -12.00
CA PRO A 38 -3.52 -2.88 -11.14
C PRO A 38 -3.92 -4.21 -11.79
N TYR A 39 -3.65 -4.40 -13.09
CA TYR A 39 -3.88 -5.64 -13.83
C TYR A 39 -2.64 -6.53 -13.90
N ALA A 40 -1.54 -6.15 -13.24
CA ALA A 40 -0.30 -6.92 -13.27
C ALA A 40 -0.54 -8.36 -12.80
N ILE A 41 -0.11 -9.34 -13.60
CA ILE A 41 -0.19 -10.77 -13.29
C ILE A 41 1.13 -11.43 -13.67
N SER A 42 1.76 -12.08 -12.71
CA SER A 42 2.88 -13.00 -12.94
C SER A 42 2.36 -14.42 -12.77
N LYS A 43 2.31 -15.19 -13.86
CA LYS A 43 1.67 -16.51 -13.85
C LYS A 43 2.58 -17.58 -13.24
N GLY A 44 2.08 -18.29 -12.24
CA GLY A 44 2.76 -19.43 -11.61
C GLY A 44 4.14 -19.13 -11.02
N ASP A 45 4.42 -17.88 -10.66
CA ASP A 45 5.69 -17.45 -10.07
C ASP A 45 5.77 -17.73 -8.56
N GLY A 46 4.62 -17.97 -7.92
CA GLY A 46 4.53 -18.40 -6.54
C GLY A 46 5.27 -19.71 -6.29
N ARG A 47 5.83 -19.87 -5.10
CA ARG A 47 6.51 -21.12 -4.71
C ARG A 47 5.56 -22.32 -4.68
N ASP A 48 4.27 -22.04 -4.52
CA ASP A 48 3.16 -22.99 -4.57
C ASP A 48 2.54 -23.12 -5.98
N GLY A 49 3.10 -22.44 -6.98
CA GLY A 49 2.58 -22.38 -8.35
C GLY A 49 1.40 -21.41 -8.54
N SER A 50 1.08 -20.59 -7.53
CA SER A 50 0.04 -19.56 -7.66
C SER A 50 0.53 -18.32 -8.43
N ASP A 51 -0.42 -17.57 -8.99
CA ASP A 51 -0.15 -16.31 -9.68
C ASP A 51 0.04 -15.17 -8.66
N SER A 52 1.05 -14.32 -8.87
CA SER A 52 1.13 -13.01 -8.23
C SER A 52 0.29 -11.97 -8.98
N ILE A 53 -0.49 -11.15 -8.26
CA ILE A 53 -1.45 -10.21 -8.86
C ILE A 53 -1.35 -8.78 -8.31
N GLY A 54 -1.76 -7.80 -9.11
CA GLY A 54 -1.98 -6.42 -8.70
C GLY A 54 -0.71 -5.61 -8.42
N ILE A 55 -0.90 -4.41 -7.89
CA ILE A 55 0.15 -3.40 -7.72
C ILE A 55 1.29 -3.81 -6.79
N ALA A 56 1.03 -4.73 -5.86
CA ALA A 56 1.99 -5.27 -4.91
C ALA A 56 2.36 -6.74 -5.19
N GLN A 57 1.94 -7.29 -6.33
CA GLN A 57 2.22 -8.69 -6.70
C GLN A 57 1.87 -9.69 -5.58
N TRP A 58 0.66 -9.55 -5.00
CA TRP A 58 0.18 -10.47 -3.98
C TRP A 58 0.10 -11.90 -4.52
N ASN A 59 0.65 -12.86 -3.79
CA ASN A 59 0.73 -14.28 -4.17
C ASN A 59 -0.01 -15.19 -3.18
N GLY A 60 -0.39 -16.40 -3.59
CA GLY A 60 -0.98 -17.43 -2.73
C GLY A 60 -2.21 -16.96 -1.94
N THR A 61 -2.19 -17.16 -0.63
CA THR A 61 -3.30 -16.78 0.27
C THR A 61 -3.59 -15.28 0.28
N ARG A 62 -2.59 -14.42 0.04
CA ARG A 62 -2.78 -12.97 -0.03
C ARG A 62 -3.49 -12.55 -1.32
N ALA A 63 -3.19 -13.21 -2.43
CA ALA A 63 -3.90 -13.02 -3.70
C ALA A 63 -5.38 -13.41 -3.57
N GLN A 64 -5.66 -14.50 -2.86
CA GLN A 64 -7.03 -14.91 -2.55
C GLN A 64 -7.74 -13.89 -1.64
N ALA A 65 -7.08 -13.44 -0.57
CA ALA A 65 -7.63 -12.46 0.35
C ALA A 65 -7.96 -11.11 -0.35
N LEU A 66 -7.14 -10.67 -1.31
CA LEU A 66 -7.46 -9.48 -2.12
C LEU A 66 -8.75 -9.68 -2.94
N LYS A 67 -8.91 -10.84 -3.57
CA LYS A 67 -10.11 -11.14 -4.38
C LYS A 67 -11.37 -11.18 -3.52
N GLU A 68 -11.28 -11.80 -2.34
CA GLU A 68 -12.37 -11.85 -1.36
C GLU A 68 -12.69 -10.47 -0.81
N TYR A 69 -11.66 -9.67 -0.49
CA TYR A 69 -11.82 -8.28 -0.05
C TYR A 69 -12.55 -7.46 -1.10
N ALA A 70 -12.12 -7.52 -2.36
CA ALA A 70 -12.76 -6.83 -3.48
C ALA A 70 -14.22 -7.26 -3.67
N ALA A 71 -14.47 -8.57 -3.64
CA ALA A 71 -15.82 -9.13 -3.74
C ALA A 71 -16.74 -8.63 -2.62
N SER A 72 -16.24 -8.54 -1.39
CA SER A 72 -17.00 -7.99 -0.24
C SER A 72 -17.40 -6.52 -0.42
N LYS A 73 -16.68 -5.78 -1.26
CA LYS A 73 -16.95 -4.38 -1.61
C LYS A 73 -17.75 -4.22 -2.91
N GLY A 74 -18.09 -5.32 -3.59
CA GLY A 74 -18.86 -5.29 -4.83
C GLY A 74 -18.11 -4.73 -6.03
N VAL A 75 -16.78 -4.81 -6.04
CA VAL A 75 -15.91 -4.22 -7.07
C VAL A 75 -14.82 -5.22 -7.49
N PRO A 76 -14.26 -5.10 -8.71
CA PRO A 76 -13.24 -6.02 -9.17
C PRO A 76 -11.92 -5.83 -8.40
N TRP A 77 -11.18 -6.92 -8.19
CA TRP A 77 -9.86 -6.85 -7.54
C TRP A 77 -8.85 -5.99 -8.32
N THR A 78 -9.07 -5.78 -9.62
CA THR A 78 -8.27 -4.89 -10.48
C THR A 78 -8.57 -3.41 -10.28
N ASP A 79 -9.50 -3.05 -9.39
CA ASP A 79 -9.70 -1.66 -9.00
C ASP A 79 -8.51 -1.17 -8.16
N LEU A 80 -7.87 -0.08 -8.60
CA LEU A 80 -6.69 0.46 -7.92
C LEU A 80 -7.00 0.87 -6.48
N ASN A 81 -8.15 1.50 -6.21
CA ASN A 81 -8.46 1.98 -4.86
C ASN A 81 -8.63 0.80 -3.89
N ILE A 82 -9.20 -0.30 -4.36
CA ILE A 82 -9.34 -1.53 -3.56
C ILE A 82 -8.00 -2.15 -3.24
N GLN A 83 -7.07 -2.16 -4.21
CA GLN A 83 -5.72 -2.66 -3.98
C GLN A 83 -4.94 -1.81 -2.99
N LEU A 84 -5.06 -0.48 -3.07
CA LEU A 84 -4.43 0.45 -2.12
C LEU A 84 -5.00 0.27 -0.71
N ASP A 85 -6.32 0.12 -0.60
CA ASP A 85 -7.01 -0.05 0.67
C ASP A 85 -6.76 -1.41 1.31
N PHE A 86 -6.66 -2.46 0.50
CA PHE A 86 -6.24 -3.78 0.96
C PHE A 86 -4.81 -3.75 1.50
N LEU A 87 -3.86 -3.13 0.77
CA LEU A 87 -2.49 -2.95 1.24
C LEU A 87 -2.44 -2.24 2.59
N HIS A 88 -3.19 -1.13 2.71
CA HIS A 88 -3.22 -0.34 3.93
C HIS A 88 -3.79 -1.13 5.12
N GLN A 89 -4.79 -1.98 4.90
CA GLN A 89 -5.32 -2.89 5.92
C GLN A 89 -4.33 -3.97 6.33
N GLU A 90 -3.61 -4.57 5.38
CA GLU A 90 -2.55 -5.52 5.71
C GLU A 90 -1.48 -4.85 6.58
N LEU A 91 -1.00 -3.65 6.18
CA LEU A 91 -0.05 -2.86 6.96
C LEU A 91 -0.54 -2.60 8.40
N LYS A 92 -1.81 -2.28 8.60
CA LYS A 92 -2.36 -2.04 9.95
C LYS A 92 -2.66 -3.32 10.73
N GLY A 93 -2.71 -4.47 10.07
CA GLY A 93 -3.06 -5.76 10.63
C GLY A 93 -1.89 -6.74 10.62
N SER A 94 -1.93 -7.71 9.70
CA SER A 94 -0.96 -8.81 9.58
C SER A 94 0.48 -8.34 9.35
N GLU A 95 0.66 -7.15 8.77
CA GLU A 95 1.95 -6.57 8.38
C GLU A 95 2.37 -5.39 9.28
N LYS A 96 1.84 -5.35 10.51
CA LYS A 96 2.08 -4.27 11.49
C LYS A 96 3.55 -3.96 11.75
N SER A 97 4.44 -4.96 11.67
CA SER A 97 5.89 -4.75 11.83
C SER A 97 6.47 -3.88 10.72
N ALA A 98 6.05 -4.07 9.46
CA ALA A 98 6.45 -3.21 8.35
C ALA A 98 5.86 -1.80 8.50
N TYR A 99 4.59 -1.72 8.91
CA TYR A 99 3.93 -0.43 9.16
C TYR A 99 4.60 0.38 10.27
N GLN A 100 5.00 -0.23 11.38
CA GLN A 100 5.74 0.46 12.44
C GLN A 100 7.07 1.04 11.94
N ARG A 101 7.78 0.31 11.08
CA ARG A 101 9.00 0.81 10.43
C ARG A 101 8.70 1.95 9.47
N LEU A 102 7.59 1.86 8.73
CA LEU A 102 7.17 2.89 7.79
C LEU A 102 6.84 4.19 8.53
N ILE A 103 6.09 4.12 9.63
CA ILE A 103 5.73 5.29 10.43
C ILE A 103 6.96 5.90 11.12
N ALA A 104 7.96 5.08 11.48
CA ALA A 104 9.22 5.58 12.06
C ALA A 104 10.19 6.17 11.02
N ALA A 105 9.95 5.98 9.72
CA ALA A 105 10.85 6.46 8.67
C ALA A 105 10.87 7.99 8.59
N GLN A 106 12.06 8.54 8.35
CA GLN A 106 12.30 9.98 8.22
C GLN A 106 12.56 10.43 6.79
N THR A 107 12.88 9.47 5.89
CA THR A 107 13.15 9.75 4.48
C THR A 107 12.36 8.81 3.56
N PRO A 108 12.15 9.17 2.28
CA PRO A 108 11.50 8.26 1.33
C PRO A 108 12.28 6.95 1.13
N GLU A 109 13.61 6.96 1.26
CA GLU A 109 14.45 5.76 1.18
C GLU A 109 14.26 4.84 2.39
N GLU A 110 14.15 5.40 3.60
CA GLU A 110 13.83 4.63 4.81
C GLU A 110 12.42 4.04 4.74
N ALA A 111 11.45 4.83 4.29
CA ALA A 111 10.08 4.38 4.07
C ALA A 111 10.03 3.27 3.01
N SER A 112 10.82 3.41 1.95
CA SER A 112 10.98 2.37 0.93
C SER A 112 11.59 1.08 1.51
N ARG A 113 12.57 1.20 2.40
CA ARG A 113 13.16 0.04 3.10
C ARG A 113 12.20 -0.60 4.10
N ALA A 114 11.30 0.16 4.71
CA ALA A 114 10.22 -0.41 5.52
C ALA A 114 9.27 -1.27 4.67
N MET A 115 8.94 -0.83 3.46
CA MET A 115 8.07 -1.57 2.55
C MET A 115 8.71 -2.82 1.95
N LEU A 116 10.04 -2.88 1.83
CA LEU A 116 10.73 -4.13 1.53
C LEU A 116 10.50 -5.21 2.61
N ALA A 117 10.24 -4.82 3.86
CA ALA A 117 9.90 -5.77 4.93
C ALA A 117 8.46 -6.29 4.82
N TYR A 118 7.58 -5.57 4.10
CA TYR A 118 6.23 -6.01 3.74
C TYR A 118 6.29 -6.98 2.56
N GLU A 119 6.95 -6.58 1.46
CA GLU A 119 7.02 -7.40 0.23
C GLU A 119 7.88 -8.66 0.41
N ARG A 120 8.93 -8.57 1.24
CA ARG A 120 9.90 -9.64 1.53
C ARG A 120 10.48 -10.32 0.27
N PRO A 121 10.86 -9.57 -0.79
CA PRO A 121 11.47 -10.20 -1.95
C PRO A 121 12.86 -10.77 -1.57
N LYS A 122 13.45 -11.58 -2.43
CA LYS A 122 14.75 -12.22 -2.14
C LYS A 122 15.78 -11.16 -1.73
N ASP A 123 16.51 -11.39 -0.63
CA ASP A 123 17.55 -10.47 -0.15
C ASP A 123 17.08 -9.08 0.33
N TRP A 124 15.78 -8.92 0.64
CA TRP A 124 15.21 -7.66 1.16
C TRP A 124 15.90 -7.13 2.44
N ASN A 125 16.48 -8.03 3.23
CA ASN A 125 17.16 -7.71 4.49
C ASN A 125 18.66 -7.40 4.31
N LYS A 126 19.21 -7.51 3.10
CA LYS A 126 20.61 -7.15 2.83
C LYS A 126 20.73 -5.63 2.60
N PRO A 127 21.69 -4.95 3.25
CA PRO A 127 21.95 -3.54 2.99
C PRO A 127 22.21 -3.27 1.51
N GLY A 128 21.59 -2.23 0.96
CA GLY A 128 21.78 -1.81 -0.44
C GLY A 128 20.98 -2.61 -1.49
N SER A 129 20.28 -3.68 -1.10
CA SER A 129 19.34 -4.36 -2.01
C SER A 129 18.23 -3.41 -2.46
N TYR A 130 17.73 -3.60 -3.68
CA TYR A 130 16.60 -2.85 -4.22
C TYR A 130 16.80 -1.32 -4.28
N GLY A 131 18.03 -0.87 -4.56
CA GLY A 131 18.34 0.56 -4.68
C GLY A 131 17.45 1.33 -5.67
N ASP A 132 16.92 0.67 -6.70
CA ASP A 132 15.94 1.28 -7.60
C ASP A 132 14.63 1.67 -6.90
N ARG A 133 14.16 0.89 -5.91
CA ARG A 133 12.95 1.23 -5.14
C ARG A 133 13.15 2.43 -4.23
N ALA A 134 14.36 2.59 -3.69
CA ALA A 134 14.75 3.80 -2.96
C ALA A 134 14.76 5.01 -3.92
N ARG A 135 15.34 4.86 -5.12
CA ARG A 135 15.32 5.89 -6.17
C ARG A 135 13.90 6.25 -6.60
N TYR A 136 13.01 5.28 -6.76
CA TYR A 136 11.61 5.50 -7.10
C TYR A 136 10.84 6.23 -6.00
N ALA A 137 11.11 5.90 -4.73
CA ALA A 137 10.53 6.64 -3.61
C ALA A 137 11.02 8.09 -3.58
N ALA A 138 12.32 8.32 -3.72
CA ALA A 138 12.90 9.66 -3.80
C ALA A 138 12.32 10.48 -4.95
N ALA A 139 12.20 9.87 -6.15
CA ALA A 139 11.62 10.51 -7.32
C ALA A 139 10.12 10.81 -7.15
N THR A 140 9.37 9.92 -6.50
CA THR A 140 7.96 10.12 -6.19
C THR A 140 7.79 11.28 -5.20
N PHE A 141 8.62 11.32 -4.15
CA PHE A 141 8.63 12.40 -3.17
C PHE A 141 8.97 13.75 -3.82
N ALA A 142 10.00 13.79 -4.67
CA ALA A 142 10.36 15.00 -5.39
C ALA A 142 9.26 15.47 -6.36
N LYS A 143 8.57 14.52 -7.02
CA LYS A 143 7.53 14.83 -8.01
C LYS A 143 6.23 15.34 -7.36
N TYR A 144 5.80 14.75 -6.25
CA TYR A 144 4.47 15.03 -5.66
C TYR A 144 4.53 15.74 -4.31
N GLY A 145 5.63 15.63 -3.56
CA GLY A 145 5.79 16.24 -2.23
C GLY A 145 6.14 17.73 -2.26
N GLY A 146 6.62 18.26 -3.39
CA GLY A 146 7.06 19.65 -3.53
C GLY A 146 5.99 20.67 -3.94
N GLY A 147 4.73 20.25 -4.15
CA GLY A 147 3.67 21.09 -4.69
C GLY A 147 2.35 20.97 -3.94
N GLY A 148 2.21 21.74 -2.85
CA GLY A 148 0.93 22.12 -2.24
C GLY A 148 -0.07 21.00 -1.98
N ALA A 149 0.08 20.31 -0.84
CA ALA A 149 -1.09 19.70 -0.22
C ALA A 149 -2.13 20.83 0.07
N PRO A 150 -3.44 20.61 -0.13
CA PRO A 150 -4.43 21.50 0.47
C PRO A 150 -4.12 21.55 1.96
N THR A 151 -3.89 22.75 2.48
CA THR A 151 -3.64 23.02 3.89
C THR A 151 -4.84 22.53 4.71
N GLN A 152 -4.83 21.25 5.08
CA GLN A 152 -5.45 20.81 6.31
C GLN A 152 -4.66 21.52 7.42
N PRO A 153 -5.28 22.41 8.21
CA PRO A 153 -4.57 23.09 9.27
C PRO A 153 -4.02 22.03 10.23
N SER A 154 -2.70 21.92 10.28
CA SER A 154 -2.01 21.25 11.37
C SER A 154 -2.53 21.90 12.66
N ALA A 155 -3.27 21.16 13.48
CA ALA A 155 -3.48 21.59 14.84
C ALA A 155 -2.08 21.86 15.43
N PRO A 156 -1.83 23.05 16.01
CA PRO A 156 -0.49 23.34 16.51
C PRO A 156 -0.14 22.35 17.60
N LEU A 157 1.04 21.73 17.49
CA LEU A 157 1.71 21.15 18.64
C LEU A 157 1.85 22.28 19.67
N SER A 158 1.03 22.23 20.72
CA SER A 158 1.15 23.16 21.84
C SER A 158 2.49 22.89 22.52
N LEU A 159 3.51 23.66 22.15
CA LEU A 159 4.74 23.83 22.92
C LEU A 159 4.34 24.43 24.26
N ALA A 160 4.15 23.58 25.27
CA ALA A 160 4.09 24.03 26.64
C ALA A 160 5.41 24.76 26.98
N PRO A 161 5.37 25.95 27.60
CA PRO A 161 6.60 26.66 27.97
C PRO A 161 7.43 25.85 28.97
N PRO A 162 8.77 25.98 28.95
CA PRO A 162 9.65 25.22 29.84
C PRO A 162 9.38 25.58 31.30
N GLN A 163 9.10 24.58 32.14
CA GLN A 163 9.06 24.76 33.59
C GLN A 163 10.50 24.83 34.13
N PRO A 164 10.89 25.89 34.87
CA PRO A 164 12.15 25.87 35.60
C PRO A 164 12.03 24.92 36.80
N ASN A 165 13.00 24.01 36.95
CA ASN A 165 13.22 23.04 38.05
C ASN A 165 12.95 21.55 37.78
N GLN A 166 13.25 21.03 36.58
CA GLN A 166 13.53 19.60 36.44
C GLN A 166 15.00 19.36 36.05
N PRO A 167 15.75 18.50 36.78
CA PRO A 167 17.08 18.10 36.34
C PRO A 167 17.00 17.28 35.05
N PRO A 168 18.04 17.32 34.19
CA PRO A 168 18.01 16.67 32.88
C PRO A 168 17.89 15.14 33.01
N PRO A 169 17.18 14.46 32.08
CA PRO A 169 17.12 13.00 32.07
C PRO A 169 18.49 12.39 31.72
N ALA A 170 18.90 11.39 32.50
CA ALA A 170 20.13 10.62 32.27
C ALA A 170 20.03 9.76 30.98
N PRO A 171 21.15 9.48 30.30
CA PRO A 171 21.16 8.65 29.10
C PRO A 171 20.87 7.17 29.42
N PRO A 172 20.21 6.40 28.54
CA PRO A 172 19.92 5.00 28.81
C PRO A 172 21.17 4.13 28.70
N LEU A 173 21.42 3.36 29.77
CA LEU A 173 22.39 2.27 29.80
C LEU A 173 21.83 1.04 29.06
N ASN A 174 22.72 0.43 28.28
CA ASN A 174 22.53 -0.80 27.52
C ASN A 174 22.35 -2.01 28.46
N ALA A 175 21.35 -2.87 28.24
CA ALA A 175 21.26 -4.16 28.92
C ALA A 175 20.68 -5.26 28.01
N GLN A 176 21.40 -6.39 27.97
CA GLN A 176 21.16 -7.60 27.18
C GLN A 176 20.30 -8.63 27.94
N ALA A 177 19.67 -9.54 27.17
CA ALA A 177 19.26 -10.92 27.49
C ALA A 177 18.04 -11.08 28.44
N THR A 178 17.08 -12.00 28.30
CA THR A 178 16.98 -13.42 27.83
C THR A 178 15.49 -13.77 27.56
N PRO A 179 15.14 -14.93 26.93
CA PRO A 179 13.76 -15.35 26.64
C PRO A 179 13.18 -16.28 27.73
N PRO A 180 11.85 -16.56 27.76
CA PRO A 180 11.37 -17.80 28.36
C PRO A 180 10.44 -18.66 27.49
N ILE A 181 10.46 -19.95 27.84
CA ILE A 181 9.77 -21.12 27.28
C ILE A 181 8.62 -21.52 28.26
N PHE A 182 7.55 -22.10 27.70
CA PHE A 182 6.34 -22.75 28.26
C PHE A 182 6.21 -23.11 29.76
N ALA A 183 5.00 -22.90 30.32
CA ALA A 183 4.02 -23.93 30.80
C ALA A 183 3.10 -23.41 31.94
N GLY A 184 1.82 -23.83 31.96
CA GLY A 184 1.04 -23.95 33.22
C GLY A 184 -0.38 -23.33 33.31
N ALA A 185 -1.38 -24.07 32.84
CA ALA A 185 -2.73 -24.29 33.39
C ALA A 185 -3.54 -23.21 34.17
N SER A 186 -4.73 -22.94 33.62
CA SER A 186 -6.09 -23.05 34.23
C SER A 186 -6.53 -22.17 35.41
N ARG A 187 -7.50 -21.26 35.18
CA ARG A 187 -8.93 -21.39 35.59
C ARG A 187 -9.69 -20.05 35.48
N GLY A 188 -10.85 -20.11 34.83
CA GLY A 188 -12.14 -19.57 35.30
C GLY A 188 -12.32 -18.04 35.39
N GLY A 189 -13.20 -17.50 34.54
CA GLY A 189 -13.75 -16.16 34.72
C GLY A 189 -14.58 -15.71 33.53
N VAL A 190 -15.85 -16.12 33.49
CA VAL A 190 -16.86 -15.54 32.59
C VAL A 190 -17.11 -14.09 32.97
N GLY A 191 -16.75 -13.15 32.09
CA GLY A 191 -16.99 -11.73 32.25
C GLY A 191 -17.33 -11.14 30.90
N ALA A 192 -18.57 -10.65 30.78
CA ALA A 192 -19.14 -10.08 29.57
C ALA A 192 -18.28 -8.94 29.00
N MET A 193 -17.97 -9.03 27.70
CA MET A 193 -17.40 -7.93 26.93
C MET A 193 -18.53 -6.91 26.64
N PRO A 194 -18.38 -5.62 26.92
CA PRO A 194 -19.26 -4.63 26.31
C PRO A 194 -18.91 -4.52 24.82
N ALA A 195 -19.93 -4.51 23.98
CA ALA A 195 -19.82 -4.24 22.56
C ALA A 195 -19.16 -2.86 22.37
N GLN A 196 -17.89 -2.84 21.98
CA GLN A 196 -17.26 -1.61 21.54
C GLN A 196 -17.80 -1.26 20.17
N GLU A 197 -18.55 -0.16 20.19
CA GLU A 197 -18.95 0.68 19.07
C GLU A 197 -18.07 0.46 17.84
N VAL A 198 -18.67 -0.12 16.80
CA VAL A 198 -18.08 -0.16 15.47
C VAL A 198 -17.99 1.29 15.02
N ALA A 199 -16.82 1.91 15.22
CA ALA A 199 -16.53 3.23 14.71
C ALA A 199 -16.81 3.20 13.20
N GLN A 200 -17.90 3.84 12.81
CA GLN A 200 -18.29 3.99 11.42
C GLN A 200 -17.13 4.73 10.73
N ALA A 201 -16.40 3.99 9.89
CA ALA A 201 -15.38 4.57 9.04
C ALA A 201 -16.03 5.71 8.25
N ALA A 202 -15.38 6.88 8.27
CA ALA A 202 -15.83 8.03 7.51
C ALA A 202 -16.05 7.65 6.03
N PRO A 203 -17.02 8.26 5.33
CA PRO A 203 -17.29 7.94 3.94
C PRO A 203 -16.03 8.20 3.10
N ILE A 204 -15.57 7.15 2.42
CA ILE A 204 -14.49 7.23 1.44
C ILE A 204 -14.96 8.16 0.31
N PHE A 205 -14.27 9.29 0.12
CA PHE A 205 -14.49 10.13 -1.05
C PHE A 205 -13.98 9.39 -2.29
N PHE A 206 -14.89 8.73 -3.00
CA PHE A 206 -14.65 8.24 -4.34
C PHE A 206 -14.47 9.46 -5.26
N ALA A 207 -13.24 9.78 -5.64
CA ALA A 207 -13.02 10.66 -6.78
C ALA A 207 -13.65 9.97 -8.02
N PRO A 208 -14.67 10.55 -8.67
CA PRO A 208 -15.26 9.95 -9.86
C PRO A 208 -14.21 9.93 -10.96
N ARG A 209 -13.72 8.74 -11.34
CA ARG A 209 -12.86 8.60 -12.51
C ARG A 209 -13.75 8.54 -13.75
N ARG A 210 -13.34 9.32 -14.75
CA ARG A 210 -13.89 9.28 -16.10
C ARG A 210 -13.77 7.85 -16.64
N ALA A 211 -14.86 7.30 -17.16
CA ALA A 211 -14.88 5.97 -17.78
C ALA A 211 -13.76 5.83 -18.83
N PRO A 212 -13.19 4.61 -18.99
CA PRO A 212 -12.19 4.38 -20.02
C PRO A 212 -12.75 4.76 -21.39
N ASN A 213 -11.96 5.48 -22.19
CA ASN A 213 -12.34 5.84 -23.55
C ASN A 213 -12.31 4.58 -24.43
N LEU A 214 -13.49 4.02 -24.71
CA LEU A 214 -13.67 2.80 -25.51
C LEU A 214 -13.56 3.03 -27.04
N SER A 215 -13.15 4.22 -27.51
CA SER A 215 -13.12 4.56 -28.95
C SER A 215 -12.16 3.69 -29.79
N LYS A 216 -11.35 2.84 -29.15
CA LYS A 216 -10.48 1.86 -29.85
C LYS A 216 -11.05 0.43 -29.90
N LEU A 217 -12.18 0.15 -29.25
CA LEU A 217 -12.82 -1.18 -29.26
C LEU A 217 -13.84 -1.38 -30.39
N GLN A 218 -14.23 -0.32 -31.12
CA GLN A 218 -15.12 -0.46 -32.29
C GLN A 218 -14.40 -0.74 -33.62
N ALA A 219 -13.06 -0.73 -33.64
CA ALA A 219 -12.28 -1.00 -34.86
C ALA A 219 -12.00 -2.48 -35.13
N ALA A 220 -12.46 -3.41 -34.27
CA ALA A 220 -12.17 -4.84 -34.37
C ALA A 220 -13.36 -5.72 -34.79
N LEU A 221 -14.50 -5.15 -35.20
CA LEU A 221 -15.71 -5.92 -35.56
C LEU A 221 -16.31 -5.53 -36.93
N ALA A 222 -15.52 -4.98 -37.86
CA ALA A 222 -16.02 -4.79 -39.22
C ALA A 222 -16.16 -6.16 -39.93
N PRO A 223 -17.34 -6.51 -40.49
CA PRO A 223 -17.52 -7.75 -41.23
C PRO A 223 -16.75 -7.66 -42.56
N VAL A 224 -15.96 -8.69 -42.86
CA VAL A 224 -15.31 -8.86 -44.17
C VAL A 224 -16.40 -9.26 -45.17
N SER A 225 -16.95 -8.30 -45.90
CA SER A 225 -17.84 -8.59 -47.06
C SER A 225 -17.00 -9.09 -48.24
N ARG A 226 -17.19 -10.36 -48.58
CA ARG A 226 -16.65 -11.04 -49.76
C ARG A 226 -17.27 -10.43 -51.02
N GLY A 227 -16.47 -9.73 -51.83
CA GLY A 227 -16.89 -9.23 -53.13
C GLY A 227 -17.00 -10.36 -54.16
N PHE A 228 -18.22 -10.63 -54.65
CA PHE A 228 -18.47 -11.43 -55.84
C PHE A 228 -18.35 -10.49 -57.05
N LEU A 229 -17.34 -10.68 -57.90
CA LEU A 229 -17.29 -10.07 -59.23
C LEU A 229 -18.06 -10.98 -60.19
N VAL A 230 -19.20 -10.50 -60.69
CA VAL A 230 -19.86 -11.01 -61.89
C VAL A 230 -19.33 -10.19 -63.05
N ASN A 231 -18.70 -10.83 -64.05
CA ASN A 231 -18.37 -10.19 -65.31
C ASN A 231 -19.32 -10.72 -66.40
N ARG A 232 -20.05 -9.79 -67.06
CA ARG A 232 -20.80 -9.98 -68.29
C ARG A 232 -20.12 -9.12 -69.35
N GLY A 233 -19.71 -9.72 -70.46
CA GLY A 233 -19.11 -9.06 -71.61
C GLY A 233 -18.11 -9.96 -72.29
#